data_AF-A0A967WBS1-F1
#
_entry.id   AF-A0A967WBS1-F1
#
_cell.length_a   1.000
_cell.length_b   1.000
_cell.length_c   1.000
_cell.angle_alpha   90.00
_cell.angle_beta   90.00
_cell.angle_gamma   90.00
#
_symmetry.space_group_name_H-M   'P 1'
#
loop_
_entity.id
_entity.type
_entity.pdbx_description
1 polymer ?
#
loop_
_entity_poly.entity_id
_entity_poly.type
_entity_poly.pdbx_seq_one_letter_code
_entity_poly.pdbx_strand_id
1 'polypeptide(L)'
;MSSTARLYRELDLKRAYYSAFQPVPGTPLDGMEPTPAWREHRLYQADWLLRFYGFEYEDLVFDPGGNLPRKADPKIMFAQAHPELFPVELNRASREELLRVPGIGPRSVGRILSWRRQGALRELDHLKKAGAVAERAASYILLDGKRPPHQLPLWKTWPD
;
A
#
# COMPACT_ATOMS: atom_id res chain seq x y z
N MET A 1 -3.61 -13.53 -7.84
CA MET A 1 -4.26 -12.22 -7.59
C MET A 1 -5.01 -11.70 -8.81
N SER A 2 -4.51 -11.94 -10.04
CA SER A 2 -5.16 -11.56 -11.30
C SER A 2 -6.64 -11.97 -11.37
N SER A 3 -6.99 -13.20 -11.02
CA SER A 3 -8.38 -13.68 -11.03
C SER A 3 -9.29 -12.82 -10.15
N THR A 4 -8.87 -12.50 -8.92
CA THR A 4 -9.68 -11.68 -8.01
C THR A 4 -9.81 -10.24 -8.51
N ALA A 5 -8.72 -9.65 -9.01
CA ALA A 5 -8.75 -8.30 -9.58
C ALA A 5 -9.73 -8.21 -10.76
N ARG A 6 -9.77 -9.24 -11.60
CA ARG A 6 -10.74 -9.35 -12.70
C ARG A 6 -12.17 -9.43 -12.17
N LEU A 7 -12.45 -10.26 -11.16
CA LEU A 7 -13.80 -10.40 -10.58
C LEU A 7 -14.31 -9.08 -9.95
N TYR A 8 -13.44 -8.28 -9.35
CA TYR A 8 -13.81 -6.94 -8.87
C TYR A 8 -14.24 -6.03 -10.02
N ARG A 9 -13.50 -6.07 -11.14
CA ARG A 9 -13.72 -5.21 -12.30
C ARG A 9 -14.94 -5.61 -13.12
N GLU A 10 -15.11 -6.90 -13.36
CA GLU A 10 -16.11 -7.44 -14.31
C GLU A 10 -17.42 -7.83 -13.62
N LEU A 11 -17.38 -8.27 -12.37
CA LEU A 11 -18.54 -8.85 -11.67
C LEU A 11 -18.91 -8.11 -10.38
N ASP A 12 -18.32 -6.93 -10.12
CA ASP A 12 -18.58 -6.11 -8.92
C ASP A 12 -18.50 -6.92 -7.62
N LEU A 13 -17.51 -7.82 -7.55
CA LEU A 13 -17.27 -8.65 -6.37
C LEU A 13 -17.16 -7.75 -5.13
N LYS A 14 -17.86 -8.08 -4.04
CA LYS A 14 -17.82 -7.22 -2.84
C LYS A 14 -16.62 -7.50 -1.94
N ARG A 15 -16.18 -8.75 -1.87
CA ARG A 15 -15.07 -9.20 -1.04
C ARG A 15 -14.60 -10.59 -1.47
N ALA A 16 -13.28 -10.77 -1.51
CA ALA A 16 -12.65 -12.07 -1.59
C ALA A 16 -12.15 -12.53 -0.22
N TYR A 17 -12.13 -13.85 -0.03
CA TYR A 17 -11.53 -14.49 1.12
C TYR A 17 -10.36 -15.36 0.64
N TYR A 18 -9.24 -15.24 1.34
CA TYR A 18 -8.03 -16.01 1.08
C TYR A 18 -7.77 -16.92 2.27
N SER A 19 -7.26 -18.11 1.98
CA SER A 19 -6.80 -19.07 2.98
C SER A 19 -5.53 -19.71 2.46
N ALA A 20 -4.49 -19.76 3.30
CA ALA A 20 -3.29 -20.50 2.98
C ALA A 20 -3.59 -22.00 2.93
N PHE A 21 -3.15 -22.68 1.86
CA PHE A 21 -3.26 -24.13 1.75
C PHE A 21 -2.57 -24.83 2.93
N GLN A 22 -3.28 -25.80 3.51
CA GLN A 22 -2.77 -26.73 4.51
C GLN A 22 -3.08 -28.17 4.03
N PRO A 23 -2.09 -29.07 4.00
CA PRO A 23 -2.33 -30.45 3.64
C PRO A 23 -3.23 -31.13 4.69
N VAL A 24 -4.16 -31.95 4.21
CA VAL A 24 -5.08 -32.71 5.08
C VAL A 24 -4.84 -34.20 4.85
N PRO A 25 -4.60 -34.98 5.92
CA PRO A 25 -4.38 -36.41 5.81
C PRO A 25 -5.49 -37.12 5.03
N GLY A 26 -5.12 -38.04 4.15
CA GLY A 26 -6.07 -38.84 3.37
C GLY A 26 -6.72 -38.11 2.19
N THR A 27 -6.26 -36.92 1.83
CA THR A 27 -6.68 -36.21 0.61
C THR A 27 -5.65 -36.38 -0.51
N PRO A 28 -5.99 -36.13 -1.78
CA PRO A 28 -5.01 -36.18 -2.88
C PRO A 28 -3.86 -35.17 -2.75
N LEU A 29 -3.99 -34.19 -1.86
CA LEU A 29 -2.96 -33.18 -1.56
C LEU A 29 -2.23 -33.48 -0.24
N ASP A 30 -2.45 -34.67 0.33
CA ASP A 30 -1.68 -35.15 1.48
C ASP A 30 -0.18 -35.19 1.14
N GLY A 31 0.67 -34.82 2.11
CA GLY A 31 2.12 -34.73 1.94
C GLY A 31 2.63 -33.54 1.10
N MET A 32 1.76 -32.67 0.57
CA MET A 32 2.21 -31.44 -0.10
C MET A 32 2.68 -30.38 0.90
N GLU A 33 3.64 -29.55 0.47
CA GLU A 33 4.14 -28.43 1.26
C GLU A 33 3.02 -27.41 1.57
N PRO A 34 2.84 -27.03 2.85
CA PRO A 34 1.86 -26.01 3.22
C PRO A 34 2.24 -24.65 2.66
N THR A 35 1.23 -23.84 2.34
CA THR A 35 1.47 -22.44 1.98
C THR A 35 1.83 -21.64 3.23
N PRO A 36 2.89 -20.81 3.20
CA PRO A 36 3.24 -19.97 4.33
C PRO A 36 2.12 -18.99 4.69
N ALA A 37 1.75 -18.91 5.97
CA ALA A 37 0.66 -18.05 6.45
C ALA A 37 0.86 -16.56 6.08
N TRP A 38 2.10 -16.07 6.03
CA TRP A 38 2.38 -14.69 5.64
C TRP A 38 1.85 -14.33 4.24
N ARG A 39 1.74 -15.31 3.33
CA ARG A 39 1.20 -15.12 1.99
C ARG A 39 -0.27 -14.72 2.05
N GLU A 40 -1.05 -15.34 2.93
CA GLU A 40 -2.46 -14.99 3.14
C GLU A 40 -2.59 -13.53 3.59
N HIS A 41 -1.78 -13.10 4.56
CA HIS A 41 -1.75 -11.71 5.00
C HIS A 41 -1.42 -10.74 3.87
N ARG A 42 -0.46 -11.08 2.98
CA ARG A 42 -0.13 -10.25 1.81
C ARG A 42 -1.26 -10.16 0.80
N LEU A 43 -1.98 -11.26 0.56
CA LEU A 43 -3.15 -11.25 -0.32
C LEU A 43 -4.24 -10.32 0.22
N TYR A 44 -4.52 -10.35 1.53
CA TYR A 44 -5.48 -9.42 2.14
C TYR A 44 -5.02 -7.96 2.08
N GLN A 45 -3.72 -7.68 2.21
CA GLN A 45 -3.19 -6.32 2.05
C GLN A 45 -3.34 -5.82 0.61
N ALA A 46 -3.03 -6.65 -0.39
CA ALA A 46 -3.22 -6.31 -1.80
C ALA A 46 -4.71 -6.10 -2.13
N ASP A 47 -5.59 -6.99 -1.66
CA ASP A 47 -7.05 -6.85 -1.79
C ASP A 47 -7.57 -5.53 -1.23
N TRP A 48 -7.03 -5.11 -0.08
CA TRP A 48 -7.37 -3.83 0.53
C TRP A 48 -6.97 -2.64 -0.34
N LEU A 49 -5.82 -2.72 -1.01
CA LEU A 49 -5.38 -1.68 -1.95
C LEU A 49 -6.30 -1.59 -3.17
N LEU A 50 -6.67 -2.74 -3.75
CA LEU A 50 -7.58 -2.78 -4.90
C LEU A 50 -8.93 -2.12 -4.57
N ARG A 51 -9.50 -2.44 -3.40
CA ARG A 51 -10.86 -2.02 -3.05
C ARG A 51 -10.96 -0.60 -2.51
N PHE A 52 -9.98 -0.15 -1.73
CA PHE A 52 -10.10 1.08 -0.96
C PHE A 52 -9.08 2.16 -1.35
N TYR A 53 -8.03 1.79 -2.09
CA TYR A 53 -6.95 2.70 -2.47
C TYR A 53 -6.92 2.99 -3.97
N GLY A 54 -7.78 2.35 -4.76
CA GLY A 54 -7.83 2.54 -6.22
C GLY A 54 -6.56 2.04 -6.91
N PHE A 55 -5.92 1.02 -6.35
CA PHE A 55 -4.87 0.29 -7.04
C PHE A 55 -5.50 -0.65 -8.07
N GLU A 56 -4.84 -0.80 -9.20
CA GLU A 56 -5.11 -1.83 -10.18
C GLU A 56 -4.18 -3.03 -9.96
N TYR A 57 -4.39 -4.11 -10.71
CA TYR A 57 -3.54 -5.29 -10.60
C TYR A 57 -2.10 -4.98 -11.04
N GLU A 58 -1.99 -4.13 -12.05
CA GLU A 58 -0.77 -3.68 -12.70
C GLU A 58 0.08 -2.80 -11.76
N ASP A 59 -0.53 -2.17 -10.76
CA ASP A 59 0.15 -1.41 -9.72
C ASP A 59 0.83 -2.31 -8.66
N LEU A 60 0.50 -3.61 -8.61
CA LEU A 60 1.07 -4.52 -7.62
C LEU A 60 2.44 -5.02 -8.09
N VAL A 61 3.44 -4.88 -7.23
CA VAL A 61 4.80 -5.37 -7.49
C VAL A 61 4.93 -6.82 -7.03
N PHE A 62 5.36 -7.70 -7.93
CA PHE A 62 5.58 -9.12 -7.69
C PHE A 62 7.07 -9.46 -7.74
N ASP A 63 7.49 -10.49 -7.01
CA ASP A 63 8.82 -11.09 -7.14
C ASP A 63 8.95 -11.90 -8.45
N PRO A 64 10.17 -12.35 -8.83
CA PRO A 64 10.37 -13.17 -10.03
C PRO A 64 9.57 -14.49 -10.05
N GLY A 65 9.13 -14.98 -8.89
CA GLY A 65 8.26 -16.14 -8.75
C GLY A 65 6.76 -15.81 -8.86
N GLY A 66 6.40 -14.56 -9.18
CA GLY A 66 5.02 -14.11 -9.31
C GLY A 66 4.29 -13.91 -7.98
N ASN A 67 5.00 -13.80 -6.87
CA ASN A 67 4.42 -13.65 -5.54
C ASN A 67 4.56 -12.24 -4.99
N LEU A 68 3.65 -11.86 -4.09
CA LEU A 68 3.79 -10.60 -3.35
C LEU A 68 4.97 -10.72 -2.38
N PRO A 69 5.93 -9.78 -2.39
CA PRO A 69 7.13 -9.94 -1.58
C PRO A 69 6.88 -9.95 -0.07
N ARG A 70 7.64 -10.80 0.63
CA ARG A 70 7.46 -11.04 2.07
C ARG A 70 7.82 -9.84 2.94
N LYS A 71 8.93 -9.15 2.64
CA LYS A 71 9.54 -8.18 3.57
C LYS A 71 9.15 -6.71 3.34
N ALA A 72 8.47 -6.39 2.23
CA ALA A 72 8.16 -5.01 1.88
C ALA A 72 6.65 -4.71 1.93
N ASP A 73 6.30 -3.51 2.39
CA ASP A 73 4.91 -3.01 2.34
C ASP A 73 4.53 -2.72 0.88
N PRO A 74 3.35 -3.15 0.40
CA PRO A 74 3.00 -3.00 -1.02
C PRO A 74 2.99 -1.55 -1.52
N LYS A 75 2.69 -0.55 -0.68
CA LYS A 75 2.77 0.86 -1.08
C LYS A 75 4.20 1.36 -1.12
N ILE A 76 5.07 0.89 -0.21
CA ILE A 76 6.50 1.18 -0.28
C ILE A 76 7.08 0.61 -1.58
N MET A 77 6.71 -0.63 -1.93
CA MET A 77 7.13 -1.25 -3.18
C MET A 77 6.64 -0.47 -4.41
N PHE A 78 5.37 -0.08 -4.41
CA PHE A 78 4.82 0.78 -5.46
C PHE A 78 5.61 2.08 -5.60
N ALA A 79 5.90 2.75 -4.48
CA ALA A 79 6.65 4.00 -4.49
C ALA A 79 8.11 3.84 -4.92
N GLN A 80 8.71 2.65 -4.73
CA GLN A 80 10.03 2.31 -5.23
C GLN A 80 10.04 1.99 -6.73
N ALA A 81 8.99 1.33 -7.23
CA ALA A 81 8.83 1.02 -8.65
C ALA A 81 8.46 2.26 -9.49
N HIS A 82 7.80 3.25 -8.87
CA HIS A 82 7.32 4.47 -9.52
C HIS A 82 7.86 5.75 -8.86
N PRO A 83 9.19 5.95 -8.79
CA PRO A 83 9.78 7.11 -8.14
C PRO A 83 9.37 8.43 -8.81
N GLU A 84 8.98 8.42 -10.10
CA GLU A 84 8.49 9.57 -10.86
C GLU A 84 7.18 10.16 -10.32
N LEU A 85 6.41 9.37 -9.57
CA LEU A 85 5.16 9.83 -8.94
C LEU A 85 5.40 10.53 -7.59
N PHE A 86 6.65 10.60 -7.12
CA PHE A 86 7.02 11.16 -5.83
C PHE A 86 8.10 12.25 -5.96
N PRO A 87 8.10 13.25 -5.07
CA PRO A 87 7.21 13.43 -3.93
C PRO A 87 5.85 14.04 -4.31
N VAL A 88 4.81 13.70 -3.54
CA VAL A 88 3.44 14.20 -3.73
C VAL A 88 3.22 15.49 -2.91
N GLU A 89 2.81 16.59 -3.56
CA GLU A 89 2.46 17.83 -2.86
C GLU A 89 1.12 17.72 -2.13
N LEU A 90 1.19 17.69 -0.79
CA LEU A 90 0.03 17.46 0.06
C LEU A 90 -0.94 18.64 0.16
N ASN A 91 -0.78 19.73 -0.58
CA ASN A 91 -1.82 20.74 -0.69
C ASN A 91 -2.55 20.73 -2.04
N ARG A 92 -2.01 20.02 -3.03
CA ARG A 92 -2.52 20.06 -4.42
C ARG A 92 -2.94 18.70 -4.96
N ALA A 93 -2.33 17.62 -4.48
CA ALA A 93 -2.56 16.27 -4.98
C ALA A 93 -4.02 15.81 -4.85
N SER A 94 -4.52 15.10 -5.85
CA SER A 94 -5.81 14.42 -5.87
C SER A 94 -5.94 13.40 -4.74
N ARG A 95 -7.17 12.89 -4.53
CA ARG A 95 -7.44 11.85 -3.54
C ARG A 95 -6.66 10.58 -3.87
N GLU A 96 -6.60 10.24 -5.15
CA GLU A 96 -5.96 9.04 -5.70
C GLU A 96 -4.44 9.10 -5.49
N GLU A 97 -3.80 10.22 -5.83
CA GLU A 97 -2.36 10.43 -5.58
C GLU A 97 -2.01 10.32 -4.10
N LEU A 98 -2.83 10.90 -3.21
CA LEU A 98 -2.62 10.79 -1.76
C LEU A 98 -2.75 9.36 -1.25
N LEU A 99 -3.65 8.57 -1.85
CA LEU A 99 -3.79 7.16 -1.55
C LEU A 99 -2.59 6.34 -2.01
N ARG A 100 -1.75 6.82 -2.94
CA ARG A 100 -0.50 6.12 -3.29
C ARG A 100 0.62 6.32 -2.26
N VAL A 101 0.60 7.41 -1.49
CA VAL A 101 1.67 7.76 -0.53
C VAL A 101 1.80 6.76 0.63
N PRO A 102 2.96 6.10 0.84
CA PRO A 102 3.18 5.23 1.99
C PRO A 102 2.87 5.91 3.33
N GLY A 103 2.18 5.19 4.23
CA GLY A 103 1.77 5.73 5.54
C GLY A 103 0.51 6.60 5.54
N ILE A 104 -0.05 6.97 4.39
CA ILE A 104 -1.32 7.69 4.27
C ILE A 104 -2.45 6.73 3.86
N GLY A 105 -3.52 6.66 4.65
CA GLY A 105 -4.70 5.83 4.36
C GLY A 105 -5.98 6.64 4.12
N PRO A 106 -7.11 6.02 3.70
CA PRO A 106 -8.35 6.69 3.33
C PRO A 106 -8.89 7.67 4.39
N ARG A 107 -8.80 7.31 5.67
CA ARG A 107 -9.19 8.19 6.78
C ARG A 107 -8.31 9.45 6.83
N SER A 108 -7.00 9.28 6.70
CA SER A 108 -6.04 10.39 6.65
C SER A 108 -6.27 11.26 5.41
N VAL A 109 -6.50 10.65 4.25
CA VAL A 109 -6.79 11.38 3.00
C VAL A 109 -8.04 12.25 3.16
N GLY A 110 -9.14 11.72 3.72
CA GLY A 110 -10.35 12.50 3.95
C GLY A 110 -10.10 13.72 4.84
N ARG A 111 -9.29 13.58 5.89
CA ARG A 111 -8.91 14.69 6.78
C ARG A 111 -8.00 15.70 6.09
N ILE A 112 -6.98 15.24 5.36
CA ILE A 112 -6.06 16.07 4.58
C ILE A 112 -6.86 16.95 3.60
N LEU A 113 -7.75 16.34 2.81
CA LEU A 113 -8.59 17.08 1.85
C LEU A 113 -9.48 18.12 2.54
N SER A 114 -10.04 17.79 3.70
CA SER A 114 -10.84 18.75 4.46
C SER A 114 -10.02 19.91 5.00
N TRP A 115 -8.82 19.66 5.51
CA TRP A 115 -7.98 20.66 6.15
C TRP A 115 -7.37 21.65 5.16
N ARG A 116 -7.03 21.22 3.95
CA ARG A 116 -6.53 22.13 2.89
C ARG A 116 -7.48 23.29 2.60
N ARG A 117 -8.78 23.10 2.81
CA ARG A 117 -9.80 24.15 2.66
C ARG A 117 -9.77 25.20 3.77
N GLN A 118 -9.18 24.87 4.91
CA GLN A 118 -9.05 25.74 6.08
C GLN A 118 -7.66 26.39 6.14
N GLY A 119 -6.65 25.76 5.54
CA GLY A 119 -5.29 26.28 5.46
C GLY A 119 -4.32 25.25 4.89
N ALA A 120 -3.16 25.72 4.44
CA ALA A 120 -2.14 24.83 3.89
C ALA A 120 -1.46 23.98 4.98
N LEU A 121 -1.21 22.72 4.66
CA LEU A 121 -0.44 21.77 5.46
C LEU A 121 1.06 22.09 5.30
N ARG A 122 1.70 22.51 6.40
CA ARG A 122 3.12 22.92 6.41
C ARG A 122 4.02 22.06 7.28
N GLU A 123 3.45 21.31 8.22
CA GLU A 123 4.19 20.53 9.21
C GLU A 123 3.78 19.04 9.20
N LEU A 124 4.74 18.15 9.48
CA LEU A 124 4.48 16.70 9.58
C LEU A 124 3.48 16.36 10.68
N ASP A 125 3.40 17.16 11.74
CA ASP A 125 2.46 16.92 12.84
C ASP A 125 1.00 16.98 12.38
N HIS A 126 0.69 17.75 11.33
CA HIS A 126 -0.62 17.70 10.70
C HIS A 126 -0.94 16.28 10.18
N LEU A 127 0.01 15.57 9.58
CA LEU A 127 -0.23 14.19 9.15
C LEU A 127 -0.52 13.26 10.33
N LYS A 128 0.21 13.41 11.44
CA LYS A 128 -0.02 12.61 12.65
C LYS A 128 -1.42 12.84 13.19
N LYS A 129 -1.86 14.10 13.30
CA LYS A 129 -3.22 14.48 13.69
C LYS A 129 -4.28 13.97 12.70
N ALA A 130 -3.95 13.88 11.42
CA ALA A 130 -4.80 13.24 10.41
C ALA A 130 -4.87 11.71 10.56
N GLY A 131 -4.04 11.10 11.40
CA GLY A 131 -3.95 9.66 11.63
C GLY A 131 -3.11 8.92 10.58
N ALA A 132 -2.24 9.63 9.86
CA ALA A 132 -1.23 9.01 9.00
C ALA A 132 0.03 8.64 9.81
N VAL A 133 0.79 7.67 9.30
CA VAL A 133 2.13 7.34 9.80
C VAL A 133 3.12 8.31 9.17
N ALA A 134 3.27 9.48 9.77
CA ALA A 134 4.02 10.61 9.20
C ALA A 134 5.48 10.24 8.88
N GLU A 135 6.12 9.43 9.72
CA GLU A 135 7.49 8.95 9.53
C GLU A 135 7.66 8.14 8.23
N ARG A 136 6.63 7.35 7.86
CA ARG A 136 6.63 6.60 6.60
C ARG A 136 6.31 7.48 5.40
N ALA A 137 5.50 8.52 5.58
CA ALA A 137 5.11 9.42 4.51
C ALA A 137 6.19 10.45 4.16
N ALA A 138 7.02 10.85 5.14
CA ALA A 138 7.88 12.02 5.04
C ALA A 138 8.83 12.04 3.83
N SER A 139 9.36 10.87 3.42
CA SER A 139 10.24 10.75 2.25
C SER A 139 9.52 10.89 0.90
N TYR A 140 8.18 10.83 0.88
CA TYR A 140 7.34 10.74 -0.31
C TYR A 140 6.46 11.97 -0.54
N ILE A 141 6.61 13.02 0.27
CA ILE A 141 5.68 14.16 0.26
C ILE A 141 6.38 15.50 0.22
N LEU A 142 5.64 16.51 -0.23
CA LEU A 142 5.93 17.91 -0.01
C LEU A 142 4.83 18.55 0.83
N LEU A 143 5.24 19.53 1.64
CA LEU A 143 4.38 20.36 2.46
C LEU A 143 4.59 21.82 2.04
N ASP A 144 3.69 22.34 1.22
CA ASP A 144 3.74 23.72 0.73
C ASP A 144 5.07 24.00 -0.01
N GLY A 145 5.44 23.07 -0.90
CA GLY A 145 6.67 23.09 -1.70
C GLY A 145 7.93 22.64 -0.97
N LYS A 146 7.86 22.29 0.32
CA LYS A 146 9.02 21.92 1.13
C LYS A 146 9.04 20.44 1.48
N ARG A 147 10.22 19.82 1.40
CA ARG A 147 10.43 18.47 1.94
C ARG A 147 10.45 18.55 3.47
N PRO A 148 9.64 17.76 4.17
CA PRO A 148 9.72 17.71 5.61
C PRO A 148 11.03 17.08 6.08
N PRO A 149 11.55 17.47 7.26
CA PRO A 149 12.69 16.80 7.86
C PRO A 149 12.34 15.33 8.11
N HIS A 150 13.16 14.44 7.58
CA HIS A 150 13.04 13.00 7.77
C HIS A 150 14.43 12.39 7.89
N GLN A 151 14.56 11.38 8.74
CA GLN A 151 15.79 10.64 8.86
C GLN A 151 15.77 9.53 7.82
N LEU A 152 16.74 9.52 6.91
CA LEU A 152 16.96 8.37 6.05
C LEU A 152 17.34 7.18 6.95
N PRO A 153 16.80 5.97 6.71
CA PRO A 153 17.26 4.79 7.44
C PRO A 153 18.77 4.64 7.22
N LEU A 154 19.53 4.50 8.32
CA LEU A 154 20.99 4.42 8.33
C LEU A 154 21.53 3.20 7.57
N TRP A 155 20.66 2.22 7.27
CA TRP A 155 20.91 1.04 6.47
C TRP A 155 19.75 0.90 5.48
N LYS A 156 20.05 0.94 4.19
CA LYS A 156 19.11 0.50 3.16
C LYS A 156 19.04 -1.02 3.28
N THR A 157 17.98 -1.56 3.87
CA THR A 157 17.70 -2.99 3.75
C THR A 157 17.24 -3.25 2.33
N TRP A 158 18.17 -3.69 1.49
CA TRP A 158 17.81 -4.45 0.30
C TRP A 158 17.33 -5.82 0.78
N PRO A 159 16.11 -6.26 0.43
CA PRO A 159 15.89 -7.67 0.28
C PRO A 159 16.58 -8.07 -1.04
N ASP A 160 17.66 -8.84 -0.92
CA ASP A 160 18.01 -9.81 -1.97
C ASP A 160 16.80 -10.74 -2.25
#